data_AF-A0A838ZR25-F1
#
_entry.id   AF-A0A838ZR25-F1
#
_cell.length_a   1.000
_cell.length_b   1.000
_cell.length_c   1.000
_cell.angle_alpha   90.00
_cell.angle_beta   90.00
_cell.angle_gamma   90.00
#
_symmetry.space_group_name_H-M   'P 1'
#
loop_
_entity.id
_entity.type
_entity.pdbx_description
1 polymer ?
#
loop_
_entity_poly.entity_id
_entity_poly.type
_entity_poly.pdbx_seq_one_letter_code
_entity_poly.pdbx_strand_id
1 'polypeptide(L)'
;MNQKIFTIKKKSFFGILIFSFLLASCGTKLTQVKFGKIATPDVTIKAEDGSFELKSEETWDPPFYALDQYDVLQMHYLEINKDIASQYDYAIEKLSAKKVRIKTPYSEKELYGVILFNKVMEKCKLPVTRSYQITIPEEYVHQAMNGQVSVLYEYYECANFPLKTWVLWMSDVPF
;
A
#
# COMPACT_ATOMS: atom_id res chain seq x y z
N MET A 1 -47.51 50.47 59.20
CA MET A 1 -46.70 49.41 59.85
C MET A 1 -46.59 48.23 58.88
N ASN A 2 -45.39 48.12 58.28
CA ASN A 2 -44.75 46.98 57.61
C ASN A 2 -45.38 46.33 56.35
N GLN A 3 -44.99 46.89 55.19
CA GLN A 3 -44.88 46.16 53.92
C GLN A 3 -43.74 45.13 54.00
N LYS A 4 -44.00 43.87 53.62
CA LYS A 4 -42.97 42.86 53.40
C LYS A 4 -42.78 42.63 51.90
N ILE A 5 -41.61 43.04 51.42
CA ILE A 5 -41.11 42.83 50.05
C ILE A 5 -40.66 41.38 49.93
N PHE A 6 -41.22 40.63 48.98
CA PHE A 6 -40.80 39.26 48.66
C PHE A 6 -39.79 39.30 47.50
N THR A 7 -38.52 39.04 47.80
CA THR A 7 -37.43 39.04 46.83
C THR A 7 -37.31 37.66 46.19
N ILE A 8 -37.65 37.54 44.89
CA ILE A 8 -37.46 36.31 44.12
C ILE A 8 -36.00 36.25 43.63
N LYS A 9 -35.18 35.40 44.24
CA LYS A 9 -33.85 35.04 43.71
C LYS A 9 -34.02 33.99 42.60
N LYS A 10 -33.90 34.40 41.33
CA LYS A 10 -33.71 33.50 40.19
C LYS A 10 -32.35 32.77 40.34
N LYS A 11 -32.38 31.49 40.68
CA LYS A 11 -31.22 30.60 40.53
C LYS A 11 -31.22 30.10 39.07
N SER A 12 -30.44 30.75 38.21
CA SER A 12 -30.00 30.14 36.96
C SER A 12 -28.99 29.04 37.31
N PHE A 13 -29.36 27.78 37.10
CA PHE A 13 -28.40 26.67 37.09
C PHE A 13 -28.44 26.06 35.68
N PHE A 14 -27.68 26.68 34.79
CA PHE A 14 -27.46 26.22 33.42
C PHE A 14 -26.36 25.15 33.50
N GLY A 15 -26.75 23.90 33.74
CA GLY A 15 -25.85 22.75 33.82
C GLY A 15 -26.02 21.83 32.61
N ILE A 16 -25.77 22.34 31.41
CA ILE A 16 -25.75 21.53 30.19
C ILE A 16 -24.34 20.98 29.99
N LEU A 17 -24.17 19.72 30.41
CA LEU A 17 -23.49 18.64 29.69
C LEU A 17 -22.45 19.08 28.64
N ILE A 18 -21.21 19.29 29.06
CA ILE A 18 -20.03 19.26 28.18
C ILE A 18 -19.37 17.89 28.37
N PHE A 19 -19.98 16.85 27.80
CA PHE A 19 -19.33 15.55 27.59
C PHE A 19 -18.74 15.57 26.18
N SER A 20 -17.82 16.51 25.96
CA SER A 20 -17.18 16.71 24.66
C SER A 20 -16.09 15.67 24.43
N PHE A 21 -16.39 14.71 23.56
CA PHE A 21 -15.51 14.30 22.46
C PHE A 21 -14.01 14.12 22.80
N LEU A 22 -13.70 13.19 23.70
CA LEU A 22 -12.38 12.55 23.77
C LEU A 22 -12.43 11.12 23.22
N LEU A 23 -13.22 10.90 22.17
CA LEU A 23 -12.93 9.81 21.25
C LEU A 23 -11.75 10.27 20.39
N ALA A 24 -10.56 10.25 20.97
CA ALA A 24 -9.33 10.26 20.20
C ALA A 24 -9.36 8.99 19.34
N SER A 25 -9.92 9.13 18.13
CA SER A 25 -9.86 8.10 17.11
C SER A 25 -8.39 7.81 16.89
N CYS A 26 -7.92 6.68 17.42
CA CYS A 26 -6.60 6.15 17.16
C CYS A 26 -6.62 5.68 15.70
N GLY A 27 -6.53 6.63 14.78
CA GLY A 27 -6.47 6.36 13.35
C GLY A 27 -5.24 5.50 13.05
N THR A 28 -5.40 4.55 12.14
CA THR A 28 -4.29 3.70 11.71
C THR A 28 -3.24 4.58 11.03
N LYS A 29 -2.06 4.72 11.63
CA LYS A 29 -0.94 5.41 10.98
C LYS A 29 -0.26 4.46 9.99
N LEU A 30 0.03 4.99 8.80
CA LEU A 30 0.85 4.33 7.80
C LEU A 30 2.28 4.86 7.89
N THR A 31 3.26 3.99 7.67
CA THR A 31 4.68 4.30 7.64
C THR A 31 5.32 3.72 6.39
N GLN A 32 6.38 4.36 5.93
CA GLN A 32 7.15 3.92 4.78
C GLN A 32 8.06 2.75 5.16
N VAL A 33 8.07 1.71 4.32
CA VAL A 33 9.14 0.70 4.33
C VAL A 33 10.38 1.36 3.76
N LYS A 34 11.53 1.29 4.45
CA LYS A 34 12.68 2.14 4.12
C LYS A 34 13.64 1.54 3.10
N PHE A 35 13.64 0.22 2.95
CA PHE A 35 14.61 -0.46 2.09
C PHE A 35 13.94 -1.63 1.40
N GLY A 36 14.50 -2.04 0.27
CA GLY A 36 14.13 -3.24 -0.43
C GLY A 36 15.32 -3.92 -1.07
N LYS A 37 15.11 -5.17 -1.46
CA LYS A 37 16.06 -5.97 -2.22
C LYS A 37 15.32 -6.89 -3.20
N ILE A 38 15.98 -7.23 -4.29
CA ILE A 38 15.55 -8.30 -5.18
C ILE A 38 16.35 -9.55 -4.81
N ALA A 39 15.66 -10.59 -4.36
CA ALA A 39 16.27 -11.83 -3.88
C ALA A 39 16.62 -12.80 -5.02
N THR A 40 15.93 -12.72 -6.16
CA THR A 40 16.29 -13.46 -7.37
C THR A 40 17.55 -12.84 -7.99
N PRO A 41 18.61 -13.63 -8.25
CA PRO A 41 19.84 -13.12 -8.87
C PRO A 41 19.61 -12.68 -10.32
N ASP A 42 20.50 -11.84 -10.83
CA ASP A 42 20.52 -11.35 -12.22
C ASP A 42 19.19 -10.72 -12.71
N VAL A 43 18.42 -10.15 -11.78
CA VAL A 43 17.18 -9.43 -12.08
C VAL A 43 17.44 -7.93 -12.11
N THR A 44 16.85 -7.25 -13.10
CA THR A 44 16.81 -5.79 -13.14
C THR A 44 15.39 -5.33 -13.45
N ILE A 45 14.87 -4.39 -12.64
CA ILE A 45 13.56 -3.75 -12.83
C ILE A 45 13.81 -2.27 -13.08
N LYS A 46 13.49 -1.79 -14.28
CA LYS A 46 13.72 -0.40 -14.69
C LYS A 46 12.41 0.29 -15.02
N ALA A 47 12.18 1.48 -14.49
CA ALA A 47 11.00 2.28 -14.84
C ALA A 47 11.00 2.65 -16.32
N GLU A 48 9.86 2.54 -17.00
CA GLU A 48 9.73 2.95 -18.41
C GLU A 48 9.96 4.45 -18.60
N ASP A 49 9.60 5.26 -17.59
CA ASP A 49 9.86 6.70 -17.56
C ASP A 49 11.33 7.05 -17.19
N GLY A 50 12.17 6.06 -16.92
CA GLY A 50 13.57 6.23 -16.54
C GLY A 50 13.78 6.78 -15.12
N SER A 51 12.73 6.88 -14.30
CA SER A 51 12.82 7.47 -12.95
C SER A 51 13.61 6.64 -11.93
N PHE A 52 13.70 5.32 -12.13
CA PHE A 52 14.47 4.43 -11.26
C PHE A 52 14.92 3.15 -11.95
N GLU A 53 15.91 2.49 -11.36
CA GLU A 53 16.39 1.15 -11.70
C GLU A 53 16.68 0.40 -10.40
N LEU A 54 16.15 -0.81 -10.27
CA LEU A 54 16.37 -1.71 -9.14
C LEU A 54 17.13 -2.94 -9.66
N LYS A 55 18.24 -3.29 -9.01
CA LYS A 55 19.07 -4.44 -9.38
C LYS A 55 19.08 -5.48 -8.28
N SER A 56 19.16 -6.74 -8.66
CA SER A 56 19.57 -7.81 -7.75
C SER A 56 20.94 -7.49 -7.15
N GLU A 57 21.24 -8.06 -5.98
CA GLU A 57 22.49 -7.88 -5.23
C GLU A 57 22.68 -6.50 -4.56
N GLU A 58 21.86 -5.52 -4.93
CA GLU A 58 21.83 -4.19 -4.31
C GLU A 58 20.66 -4.07 -3.32
N THR A 59 20.89 -3.32 -2.23
CA THR A 59 19.81 -2.80 -1.40
C THR A 59 19.46 -1.41 -1.88
N TRP A 60 18.18 -1.09 -1.97
CA TRP A 60 17.68 0.18 -2.50
C TRP A 60 16.65 0.80 -1.56
N ASP A 61 16.59 2.13 -1.58
CA ASP A 61 15.48 2.86 -0.98
C ASP A 61 14.30 2.83 -1.96
N PRO A 62 13.04 2.60 -1.51
CA PRO A 62 11.91 2.57 -2.42
C PRO A 62 11.74 3.89 -3.17
N PRO A 63 11.73 3.86 -4.52
CA PRO A 63 11.78 5.07 -5.34
C PRO A 63 10.48 5.87 -5.30
N PHE A 64 9.39 5.23 -4.89
CA PHE A 64 8.08 5.84 -4.70
C PHE A 64 7.26 5.02 -3.70
N TYR A 65 6.12 5.58 -3.30
CA TYR A 65 5.11 4.88 -2.53
C TYR A 65 3.75 5.15 -3.17
N ALA A 66 2.87 4.17 -3.10
CA ALA A 66 1.47 4.33 -3.46
C ALA A 66 0.84 5.50 -2.71
N LEU A 67 -0.12 6.18 -3.33
CA LEU A 67 -0.89 7.23 -2.68
C LEU A 67 -1.56 6.69 -1.41
N ASP A 68 -1.68 7.56 -0.39
CA ASP A 68 -2.02 7.15 0.98
C ASP A 68 -3.29 6.30 1.01
N GLN A 69 -3.10 5.02 1.35
CA GLN A 69 -4.12 3.97 1.31
C GLN A 69 -5.27 4.16 2.31
N TYR A 70 -5.35 5.29 3.03
CA TYR A 70 -6.41 5.46 4.03
C TYR A 70 -7.82 5.47 3.40
N ASP A 71 -7.96 5.97 2.17
CA ASP A 71 -9.19 5.83 1.36
C ASP A 71 -9.34 4.42 0.73
N VAL A 72 -8.23 3.70 0.55
CA VAL A 72 -8.18 2.38 -0.11
C VAL A 72 -8.49 1.23 0.86
N LEU A 73 -8.11 1.36 2.14
CA LEU A 73 -8.33 0.36 3.20
C LEU A 73 -9.81 0.12 3.51
N GLN A 74 -10.71 1.07 3.21
CA GLN A 74 -12.15 0.90 3.46
C GLN A 74 -12.98 0.54 2.23
N MET A 75 -12.64 1.01 1.02
CA MET A 75 -13.54 0.83 -0.14
C MET A 75 -13.01 -0.06 -1.27
N HIS A 76 -11.70 -0.13 -1.52
CA HIS A 76 -11.16 -0.80 -2.72
C HIS A 76 -10.23 -1.99 -2.42
N TYR A 77 -9.93 -2.23 -1.14
CA TYR A 77 -9.24 -3.44 -0.70
C TYR A 77 -9.93 -4.72 -1.20
N LEU A 78 -11.26 -4.74 -1.30
CA LEU A 78 -11.99 -5.91 -1.82
C LEU A 78 -11.85 -6.09 -3.33
N GLU A 79 -11.54 -5.06 -4.11
CA GLU A 79 -11.52 -5.16 -5.58
C GLU A 79 -10.19 -5.69 -6.09
N ILE A 80 -9.06 -5.14 -5.61
CA ILE A 80 -7.72 -5.66 -5.98
C ILE A 80 -7.53 -7.12 -5.54
N ASN A 81 -8.21 -7.54 -4.47
CA ASN A 81 -8.10 -8.92 -3.98
C ASN A 81 -9.04 -9.92 -4.65
N LYS A 82 -10.09 -9.48 -5.35
CA LYS A 82 -11.03 -10.39 -6.02
C LYS A 82 -10.45 -10.96 -7.31
N ASP A 83 -9.74 -10.14 -8.08
CA ASP A 83 -9.06 -10.55 -9.31
C ASP A 83 -7.80 -9.71 -9.51
N ILE A 84 -6.74 -10.00 -8.76
CA ILE A 84 -5.53 -9.18 -8.80
C ILE A 84 -4.91 -9.12 -10.19
N ALA A 85 -5.05 -10.17 -11.00
CA ALA A 85 -4.45 -10.25 -12.33
C ALA A 85 -4.94 -9.14 -13.27
N SER A 86 -6.18 -8.67 -13.10
CA SER A 86 -6.79 -7.65 -13.96
C SER A 86 -6.65 -6.20 -13.45
N GLN A 87 -5.92 -5.97 -12.36
CA GLN A 87 -6.02 -4.71 -11.58
C GLN A 87 -4.87 -3.73 -11.83
N TYR A 88 -4.03 -4.01 -12.82
CA TYR A 88 -2.87 -3.19 -13.15
C TYR A 88 -3.27 -1.77 -13.62
N ASP A 89 -4.34 -1.63 -14.42
CA ASP A 89 -4.82 -0.31 -14.89
C ASP A 89 -5.26 0.56 -13.72
N TYR A 90 -6.05 0.00 -12.81
CA TYR A 90 -6.45 0.67 -11.57
C TYR A 90 -5.23 1.06 -10.74
N ALA A 91 -4.25 0.16 -10.59
CA ALA A 91 -3.04 0.43 -9.83
C ALA A 91 -2.25 1.61 -10.43
N ILE A 92 -2.14 1.69 -11.75
CA ILE A 92 -1.50 2.81 -12.45
C ILE A 92 -2.27 4.11 -12.23
N GLU A 93 -3.57 4.11 -12.53
CA GLU A 93 -4.39 5.33 -12.54
C GLU A 93 -4.70 5.88 -11.16
N LYS A 94 -4.89 5.01 -10.17
CA LYS A 94 -5.42 5.39 -8.85
C LYS A 94 -4.39 5.26 -7.74
N LEU A 95 -3.40 4.39 -7.89
CA LEU A 95 -2.42 4.10 -6.84
C LEU A 95 -1.01 4.55 -7.19
N SER A 96 -0.82 5.22 -8.32
CA SER A 96 0.49 5.67 -8.82
C SER A 96 1.49 4.52 -9.00
N ALA A 97 1.01 3.33 -9.35
CA ALA A 97 1.88 2.23 -9.79
C ALA A 97 2.68 2.65 -11.03
N LYS A 98 3.87 2.08 -11.19
CA LYS A 98 4.81 2.45 -12.25
C LYS A 98 4.97 1.33 -13.25
N LYS A 99 4.91 1.67 -14.54
CA LYS A 99 5.28 0.76 -15.63
C LYS A 99 6.78 0.53 -15.63
N VAL A 100 7.21 -0.71 -15.81
CA VAL A 100 8.61 -1.15 -15.72
C VAL A 100 8.95 -2.14 -16.82
N ARG A 101 10.25 -2.22 -17.13
CA ARG A 101 10.90 -3.27 -17.92
C ARG A 101 11.64 -4.19 -16.97
N ILE A 102 11.48 -5.49 -17.14
CA ILE A 102 12.01 -6.51 -16.23
C ILE A 102 12.92 -7.45 -17.02
N LYS A 103 14.20 -7.45 -16.66
CA LYS A 103 15.17 -8.45 -17.12
C LYS A 103 15.29 -9.52 -16.05
N THR A 104 15.29 -10.79 -16.46
CA THR A 104 15.44 -11.94 -15.56
C THR A 104 16.43 -12.95 -16.17
N PRO A 105 17.05 -13.84 -15.38
CA PRO A 105 17.91 -14.89 -15.92
C PRO A 105 17.13 -16.00 -16.66
N TYR A 106 15.79 -16.02 -16.54
CA TYR A 106 14.93 -17.08 -17.04
C TYR A 106 14.37 -16.81 -18.44
N SER A 107 14.64 -15.63 -19.03
CA SER A 107 14.18 -15.25 -20.35
C SER A 107 15.18 -14.32 -21.03
N GLU A 108 15.47 -14.57 -22.30
CA GLU A 108 16.24 -13.64 -23.13
C GLU A 108 15.47 -12.35 -23.45
N LYS A 109 14.14 -12.42 -23.46
CA LYS A 109 13.28 -11.26 -23.64
C LYS A 109 13.06 -10.56 -22.31
N GLU A 110 13.23 -9.23 -22.32
CA GLU A 110 12.72 -8.38 -21.25
C GLU A 110 11.20 -8.40 -21.23
N LEU A 111 10.64 -8.58 -20.03
CA LEU A 111 9.21 -8.50 -19.79
C LEU A 111 8.79 -7.05 -19.55
N TYR A 112 7.52 -6.77 -19.79
CA TYR A 112 6.83 -5.58 -19.31
C TYR A 112 6.27 -5.87 -17.92
N GLY A 113 6.11 -4.82 -17.12
CA GLY A 113 5.49 -4.96 -15.82
C GLY A 113 4.88 -3.68 -15.29
N VAL A 114 4.15 -3.85 -14.20
CA VAL A 114 3.61 -2.77 -13.38
C VAL A 114 4.02 -3.07 -11.95
N ILE A 115 4.64 -2.11 -11.26
CA ILE A 115 5.08 -2.28 -9.87
C ILE A 115 4.39 -1.28 -8.95
N LEU A 116 4.01 -1.74 -7.77
CA LEU A 116 3.37 -0.97 -6.71
C LEU A 116 4.07 -1.22 -5.38
N PHE A 117 4.46 -0.16 -4.68
CA PHE A 117 5.02 -0.21 -3.33
C PHE A 117 4.10 0.47 -2.31
N ASN A 118 3.65 -0.26 -1.31
CA ASN A 118 2.66 0.20 -0.34
C ASN A 118 3.30 0.58 0.98
N LYS A 119 2.86 1.70 1.56
CA LYS A 119 3.11 1.96 2.99
C LYS A 119 2.50 0.85 3.84
N VAL A 120 3.07 0.63 5.02
CA VAL A 120 2.65 -0.40 5.96
C VAL A 120 2.05 0.23 7.20
N MET A 121 1.16 -0.48 7.88
CA MET A 121 0.59 -0.01 9.14
C MET A 121 1.67 0.05 10.23
N GLU A 122 1.88 1.22 10.85
CA GLU A 122 2.97 1.49 11.80
C GLU A 122 2.98 0.53 13.00
N LYS A 123 1.80 0.12 13.46
CA LYS A 123 1.65 -0.81 14.59
C LYS A 123 2.07 -2.25 14.29
N CYS A 124 2.29 -2.59 13.02
CA CYS A 124 2.51 -3.96 12.57
C CYS A 124 4.02 -4.19 12.38
N LYS A 125 4.63 -4.87 13.34
CA LYS A 125 6.10 -5.06 13.40
C LYS A 125 6.56 -6.42 12.87
N LEU A 126 6.08 -6.80 11.68
CA LEU A 126 6.45 -8.04 11.01
C LEU A 126 7.75 -7.88 10.19
N PRO A 127 8.47 -8.95 9.83
CA PRO A 127 9.65 -8.85 8.97
C PRO A 127 9.35 -8.14 7.63
N VAL A 128 8.24 -8.50 6.99
CA VAL A 128 7.75 -7.92 5.72
C VAL A 128 7.43 -6.42 5.80
N THR A 129 7.19 -5.87 7.00
CA THR A 129 6.97 -4.42 7.17
C THR A 129 8.25 -3.63 7.39
N ARG A 130 9.41 -4.31 7.45
CA ARG A 130 10.73 -3.68 7.62
C ARG A 130 11.43 -3.45 6.29
N SER A 131 11.23 -4.36 5.34
CA SER A 131 11.87 -4.33 4.03
C SER A 131 11.02 -4.99 2.97
N TYR A 132 11.01 -4.45 1.76
CA TYR A 132 10.47 -5.18 0.62
C TYR A 132 11.45 -6.26 0.18
N GLN A 133 10.97 -7.49 0.03
CA GLN A 133 11.75 -8.57 -0.55
C GLN A 133 11.07 -9.10 -1.81
N ILE A 134 11.54 -8.64 -2.97
CA ILE A 134 11.01 -9.09 -4.26
C ILE A 134 11.70 -10.39 -4.64
N THR A 135 10.93 -11.44 -4.88
CA THR A 135 11.41 -12.70 -5.46
C THR A 135 10.60 -12.97 -6.70
N ILE A 136 11.27 -13.18 -7.84
CA ILE A 136 10.68 -13.54 -9.12
C ILE A 136 11.10 -14.98 -9.44
N PRO A 137 10.24 -15.99 -9.21
CA PRO A 137 10.52 -17.37 -9.58
C PRO A 137 10.41 -17.58 -11.10
N GLU A 138 11.13 -18.58 -11.61
CA GLU A 138 11.13 -18.96 -13.03
C GLU A 138 9.72 -19.30 -13.55
N GLU A 139 8.92 -20.00 -12.76
CA GLU A 139 7.56 -20.39 -13.16
C GLU A 139 6.65 -19.18 -13.41
N TYR A 140 6.85 -18.08 -12.68
CA TYR A 140 6.09 -16.85 -12.89
C TYR A 140 6.53 -16.09 -14.14
N VAL A 141 7.80 -16.20 -14.53
CA VAL A 141 8.31 -15.68 -15.81
C VAL A 141 7.68 -16.46 -16.97
N HIS A 142 7.66 -17.79 -16.89
CA HIS A 142 7.02 -18.62 -17.92
C HIS A 142 5.49 -18.38 -18.02
N GLN A 143 4.81 -18.15 -16.89
CA GLN A 143 3.39 -17.77 -16.87
C GLN A 143 3.12 -16.36 -17.44
N ALA A 144 4.12 -15.50 -17.54
CA ALA A 144 3.99 -14.17 -18.14
C ALA A 144 4.09 -14.19 -19.67
N MET A 145 4.30 -15.36 -20.29
CA MET A 145 4.54 -15.48 -21.72
C MET A 145 3.24 -15.64 -22.51
N ASN A 146 3.29 -15.34 -23.81
CA ASN A 146 2.17 -15.44 -24.75
C ASN A 146 1.00 -14.51 -24.40
N GLY A 147 1.29 -13.31 -23.91
CA GLY A 147 0.32 -12.29 -23.55
C GLY A 147 -0.38 -12.52 -22.21
N GLN A 148 0.06 -13.50 -21.42
CA GLN A 148 -0.52 -13.79 -20.11
C GLN A 148 0.02 -12.84 -19.04
N VAL A 149 -0.81 -12.54 -18.05
CA VAL A 149 -0.42 -11.73 -16.90
C VAL A 149 -0.10 -12.64 -15.72
N SER A 150 1.14 -12.55 -15.26
CA SER A 150 1.63 -13.21 -14.06
C SER A 150 1.79 -12.18 -12.95
N VAL A 151 1.35 -12.49 -11.72
CA VAL A 151 1.35 -11.53 -10.61
C VAL A 151 2.07 -12.08 -9.40
N LEU A 152 3.01 -11.31 -8.88
CA LEU A 152 3.71 -11.56 -7.64
C LEU A 152 3.38 -10.48 -6.64
N TYR A 153 3.30 -10.85 -5.37
CA TYR A 153 3.11 -9.90 -4.28
C TYR A 153 3.60 -10.47 -2.97
N GLU A 154 3.94 -9.59 -2.05
CA GLU A 154 4.20 -9.95 -0.66
C GLU A 154 3.01 -9.58 0.21
N TYR A 155 2.56 -10.56 0.98
CA TYR A 155 1.41 -10.48 1.85
C TYR A 155 1.83 -10.28 3.30
N TYR A 156 1.03 -9.50 4.04
CA TYR A 156 1.09 -9.46 5.50
C TYR A 156 -0.30 -9.31 6.09
N GLU A 157 -0.46 -9.80 7.31
CA GLU A 157 -1.70 -9.61 8.06
C GLU A 157 -1.46 -8.67 9.22
N CYS A 158 -2.37 -7.73 9.44
CA CYS A 158 -2.34 -6.93 10.66
C CYS A 158 -3.72 -6.62 11.19
N ALA A 159 -3.97 -6.97 12.45
CA ALA A 159 -5.27 -6.81 13.10
C ALA A 159 -6.42 -7.44 12.28
N ASN A 160 -6.19 -8.63 11.73
CA ASN A 160 -7.10 -9.38 10.84
C ASN A 160 -7.39 -8.71 9.49
N PHE A 161 -6.61 -7.69 9.12
CA PHE A 161 -6.63 -7.15 7.77
C PHE A 161 -5.54 -7.82 6.95
N PRO A 162 -5.92 -8.64 5.95
CA PRO A 162 -4.98 -9.06 4.94
C PRO A 162 -4.48 -7.81 4.21
N LEU A 163 -3.19 -7.69 3.87
CA LEU A 163 -2.60 -6.52 3.21
C LEU A 163 -1.42 -6.94 2.33
N LYS A 164 -1.02 -6.08 1.39
CA LYS A 164 0.13 -6.31 0.50
C LYS A 164 1.16 -5.19 0.66
N THR A 165 2.43 -5.54 0.81
CA THR A 165 3.52 -4.55 0.90
C THR A 165 3.97 -4.10 -0.48
N TRP A 166 3.94 -4.99 -1.47
CA TRP A 166 4.20 -4.67 -2.87
C TRP A 166 3.45 -5.63 -3.80
N VAL A 167 3.28 -5.21 -5.05
CA VAL A 167 2.70 -6.02 -6.14
C VAL A 167 3.52 -5.77 -7.41
N LEU A 168 3.76 -6.84 -8.17
CA LEU A 168 4.42 -6.83 -9.47
C LEU A 168 3.58 -7.64 -10.46
N TRP A 169 2.99 -6.96 -11.43
CA TRP A 169 2.40 -7.60 -12.61
C TRP A 169 3.47 -7.73 -13.70
N MET A 170 3.48 -8.85 -14.41
CA MET A 170 4.42 -9.13 -15.50
C MET A 170 3.70 -9.71 -16.71
N SER A 171 4.17 -9.36 -17.91
CA SER A 171 3.71 -9.90 -19.19
C SER A 171 4.79 -9.73 -20.26
N ASP A 172 4.83 -10.60 -21.27
CA ASP A 172 5.70 -10.45 -22.44
C ASP A 172 5.15 -9.45 -23.48
N VAL A 173 3.96 -8.88 -23.23
CA VAL A 173 3.38 -7.76 -23.99
C VAL A 173 3.19 -6.52 -23.11
N PRO A 174 3.19 -5.30 -23.68
CA PRO A 174 2.98 -4.07 -22.92
C PRO A 174 1.64 -4.04 -22.16
N PHE A 175 1.67 -3.47 -20.95
CA PHE A 175 0.50 -2.96 -20.22
C PHE A 175 0.15 -1.55 -20.69
#